data_AF-A0A3Q1ETL6-F1
#
_entry.id   AF-A0A3Q1ETL6-F1
#
_cell.length_a   1.000
_cell.length_b   1.000
_cell.length_c   1.000
_cell.angle_alpha   90.00
_cell.angle_beta   90.00
_cell.angle_gamma   90.00
#
_symmetry.space_group_name_H-M   'P 1'
#
loop_
_entity.id
_entity.type
_entity.pdbx_description
1 polymer ?
#
loop_
_entity_poly.entity_id
_entity_poly.type
_entity_poly.pdbx_seq_one_letter_code
_entity_poly.pdbx_strand_id
1 'polypeptide(L)'
;MLVIEFVSFTSIKYNTALKCMPATEKDLAEDAPWKKIQQNTFTRWINEHLKCVNKRIVDLQLDLGDGLRLIALLEVLSHKTMYRKYHSRPTFRQMKLENVSVALEFLDKESIKLVSIGDGGNLSHRAGAERC
;
A
#
# COMPACT_ATOMS: atom_id res chain seq x y z
N MET A 1 3.71 -10.09 -11.99
CA MET A 1 3.71 -9.48 -13.34
C MET A 1 2.32 -8.98 -13.75
N LEU A 2 1.25 -9.79 -13.66
CA LEU A 2 -0.12 -9.41 -14.06
C LEU A 2 -0.74 -8.22 -13.29
N VAL A 3 -0.35 -7.99 -12.04
CA VAL A 3 -0.96 -6.97 -11.17
C VAL A 3 -0.44 -5.56 -11.49
N ILE A 4 0.85 -5.46 -11.85
CA ILE A 4 1.47 -4.21 -12.26
C ILE A 4 0.90 -3.77 -13.61
N GLU A 5 0.65 -4.70 -14.52
CA GLU A 5 0.07 -4.39 -15.83
C GLU A 5 -1.40 -3.98 -15.74
N PHE A 6 -2.22 -4.67 -14.94
CA PHE A 6 -3.65 -4.35 -14.82
C PHE A 6 -3.89 -3.00 -14.12
N VAL A 7 -3.10 -2.68 -13.10
CA VAL A 7 -3.12 -1.38 -12.43
C VAL A 7 -2.51 -0.27 -13.29
N SER A 8 -1.45 -0.56 -14.06
CA SER A 8 -0.91 0.41 -15.01
C SER A 8 -1.92 0.73 -16.12
N PHE A 9 -2.66 -0.26 -16.62
CA PHE A 9 -3.60 -0.05 -17.72
C PHE A 9 -4.81 0.83 -17.31
N THR A 10 -5.30 0.69 -16.07
CA THR A 10 -6.33 1.59 -15.51
C THR A 10 -5.77 2.96 -15.15
N SER A 11 -4.54 3.02 -14.61
CA SER A 11 -3.89 4.27 -14.22
C SER A 11 -3.44 5.13 -15.42
N ILE A 12 -3.06 4.52 -16.55
CA ILE A 12 -2.69 5.24 -17.79
C ILE A 12 -3.91 5.96 -18.37
N LYS A 13 -5.07 5.30 -18.44
CA LYS A 13 -6.32 5.94 -18.89
C LYS A 13 -6.76 7.07 -17.95
N TYR A 14 -6.47 6.94 -16.66
CA TYR A 14 -6.81 7.92 -15.62
C TYR A 14 -5.92 9.18 -15.65
N ASN A 15 -4.60 9.04 -15.85
CA ASN A 15 -3.67 10.18 -15.88
C ASN A 15 -3.96 11.12 -17.07
N THR A 16 -4.41 10.58 -18.20
CA THR A 16 -4.89 11.38 -19.34
C THR A 16 -6.15 12.17 -19.01
N ALA A 17 -7.06 11.64 -18.18
CA ALA A 17 -8.32 12.30 -17.84
C ALA A 17 -8.19 13.39 -16.75
N LEU A 18 -7.23 13.27 -15.82
CA LEU A 18 -7.08 14.21 -14.69
C LEU A 18 -6.36 15.52 -15.00
N LYS A 19 -5.67 15.64 -16.14
CA LYS A 19 -4.90 16.86 -16.46
C LYS A 19 -5.76 18.10 -16.77
N CYS A 20 -7.10 18.01 -16.74
CA CYS A 20 -8.00 19.07 -17.24
C CYS A 20 -9.06 19.60 -16.26
N MET A 21 -9.04 19.26 -14.96
CA MET A 21 -10.14 19.64 -14.04
C MET A 21 -9.75 20.67 -12.95
N PRO A 22 -10.57 21.71 -12.71
CA PRO A 22 -10.32 22.74 -11.68
C PRO A 22 -10.66 22.28 -10.25
N ALA A 23 -10.10 22.99 -9.27
CA ALA A 23 -9.98 22.57 -7.86
C ALA A 23 -11.28 22.32 -7.08
N THR A 24 -12.45 22.74 -7.57
CA THR A 24 -13.76 22.58 -6.90
C THR A 24 -14.36 21.16 -7.01
N GLU A 25 -13.78 20.27 -7.81
CA GLU A 25 -14.21 18.86 -7.94
C GLU A 25 -13.54 17.90 -6.93
N LYS A 26 -12.59 18.38 -6.12
CA LYS A 26 -11.83 17.52 -5.19
C LYS A 26 -12.68 16.88 -4.09
N ASP A 27 -13.73 17.55 -3.61
CA ASP A 27 -14.62 16.99 -2.58
C ASP A 27 -15.63 15.99 -3.16
N LEU A 28 -15.99 16.12 -4.45
CA LEU A 28 -16.80 15.13 -5.18
C LEU A 28 -15.99 13.88 -5.58
N ALA A 29 -14.66 13.96 -5.54
CA ALA A 29 -13.78 12.85 -5.87
C ALA A 29 -13.67 11.80 -4.75
N GLU A 30 -14.16 12.04 -3.53
CA GLU A 30 -14.22 11.05 -2.43
C GLU A 30 -15.13 9.86 -2.76
N ASP A 31 -16.26 10.09 -3.46
CA ASP A 31 -17.21 9.03 -3.86
C ASP A 31 -17.02 8.53 -5.29
N ALA A 32 -15.87 8.81 -5.89
CA ALA A 32 -15.64 8.45 -7.27
C ALA A 32 -15.65 6.91 -7.44
N PRO A 33 -16.49 6.34 -8.34
CA PRO A 33 -16.65 4.89 -8.48
C PRO A 33 -15.34 4.12 -8.70
N TRP A 34 -14.33 4.78 -9.28
CA TRP A 34 -13.01 4.20 -9.51
C TRP A 34 -12.22 3.93 -8.23
N LYS A 35 -12.39 4.74 -7.16
CA LYS A 35 -11.76 4.50 -5.85
C LYS A 35 -12.26 3.18 -5.27
N LYS A 36 -13.58 2.94 -5.34
CA LYS A 36 -14.21 1.70 -4.89
C LYS A 36 -13.76 0.49 -5.72
N ILE A 37 -13.61 0.63 -7.03
CA ILE A 37 -13.11 -0.44 -7.91
C ILE A 37 -11.65 -0.78 -7.56
N GLN A 38 -10.81 0.23 -7.37
CA GLN A 38 -9.41 0.07 -6.98
C GLN A 38 -9.31 -0.62 -5.62
N GLN A 39 -10.08 -0.15 -4.63
CA GLN A 39 -10.16 -0.74 -3.30
C GLN A 39 -10.55 -2.21 -3.38
N ASN A 40 -11.64 -2.54 -4.09
CA ASN A 40 -12.11 -3.92 -4.25
C ASN A 40 -11.08 -4.82 -4.93
N THR A 41 -10.40 -4.30 -5.95
CA THR A 41 -9.37 -5.03 -6.68
C THR A 41 -8.18 -5.33 -5.76
N PHE A 42 -7.74 -4.34 -5.00
CA PHE A 42 -6.64 -4.49 -4.05
C PHE A 42 -7.00 -5.44 -2.90
N THR A 43 -8.21 -5.31 -2.34
CA THR A 43 -8.71 -6.22 -1.31
C THR A 43 -8.76 -7.67 -1.79
N ARG A 44 -9.22 -7.93 -3.03
CA ARG A 44 -9.21 -9.27 -3.62
C ARG A 44 -7.78 -9.79 -3.81
N TRP A 45 -6.89 -8.93 -4.30
CA TRP A 45 -5.50 -9.30 -4.51
C TRP A 45 -4.80 -9.70 -3.20
N ILE A 46 -4.97 -8.92 -2.12
CA ILE A 46 -4.44 -9.28 -0.80
C ILE A 46 -5.03 -10.60 -0.32
N ASN A 47 -6.34 -10.78 -0.45
CA ASN A 47 -7.02 -12.00 -0.01
C ASN A 47 -6.53 -13.25 -0.75
N GLU A 48 -6.19 -13.14 -2.03
CA GLU A 48 -5.61 -14.25 -2.79
C GLU A 48 -4.27 -14.71 -2.20
N HIS A 49 -3.43 -13.76 -1.76
CA HIS A 49 -2.12 -14.06 -1.17
C HIS A 49 -2.25 -14.54 0.28
N LEU A 50 -3.16 -13.93 1.05
CA LEU A 50 -3.39 -14.31 2.45
C LEU A 50 -4.11 -15.66 2.61
N LYS A 51 -4.76 -16.17 1.57
CA LYS A 51 -5.40 -17.50 1.57
C LYS A 51 -4.43 -18.61 1.94
N CYS A 52 -3.18 -18.53 1.46
CA CYS A 52 -2.13 -19.52 1.75
C CYS A 52 -1.73 -19.60 3.23
N VAL A 53 -1.99 -18.53 3.99
CA VAL A 53 -1.70 -18.45 5.44
C VAL A 53 -2.97 -18.37 6.28
N ASN A 54 -4.12 -18.76 5.69
CA ASN A 54 -5.44 -18.78 6.33
C ASN A 54 -5.83 -17.44 6.97
N LYS A 55 -5.51 -16.32 6.30
CA LYS A 55 -5.89 -14.96 6.71
C LYS A 55 -6.75 -14.30 5.64
N ARG A 56 -7.54 -13.31 6.04
CA ARG A 56 -8.42 -12.54 5.16
C ARG A 56 -8.58 -11.11 5.69
N ILE A 57 -8.80 -10.18 4.76
CA ILE A 57 -9.20 -8.80 5.01
C ILE A 57 -10.57 -8.51 4.39
N VAL A 58 -11.31 -7.61 5.02
CA VAL A 58 -12.58 -7.05 4.57
C VAL A 58 -12.42 -5.55 4.38
N ASP A 59 -11.79 -4.87 5.34
CA ASP A 59 -11.53 -3.44 5.31
C ASP A 59 -10.02 -3.18 5.32
N LEU A 60 -9.51 -2.54 4.27
CA LEU A 60 -8.08 -2.28 4.12
C LEU A 60 -7.50 -1.42 5.24
N GLN A 61 -8.24 -0.41 5.72
CA GLN A 61 -7.74 0.51 6.74
C GLN A 61 -7.73 -0.16 8.11
N LEU A 62 -8.82 -0.85 8.46
CA LEU A 62 -8.96 -1.49 9.75
C LEU A 62 -8.08 -2.75 9.87
N ASP A 63 -8.09 -3.61 8.84
CA ASP A 63 -7.46 -4.93 8.92
C ASP A 63 -5.94 -4.90 8.71
N LEU A 64 -5.40 -3.87 8.06
CA LEU A 64 -3.96 -3.66 7.94
C LEU A 64 -3.41 -2.74 9.05
N GLY A 65 -4.28 -2.00 9.75
CA GLY A 65 -3.89 -0.99 10.74
C GLY A 65 -3.22 -1.54 12.01
N ASP A 66 -3.36 -2.83 12.30
CA ASP A 66 -2.65 -3.51 13.40
C ASP A 66 -1.28 -4.09 13.01
N GLY A 67 -0.94 -4.01 11.72
CA GLY A 67 0.31 -4.49 11.12
C GLY A 67 0.41 -5.99 10.92
N LEU A 68 -0.46 -6.83 11.51
CA LEU A 68 -0.29 -8.29 11.46
C LEU A 68 -0.54 -8.88 10.08
N ARG A 69 -1.61 -8.43 9.41
CA ARG A 69 -1.94 -8.91 8.07
C ARG A 69 -1.03 -8.31 7.01
N LEU A 70 -0.56 -7.08 7.24
CA LEU A 70 0.47 -6.47 6.42
C LEU A 70 1.76 -7.29 6.47
N ILE A 71 2.22 -7.67 7.66
CA ILE A 71 3.39 -8.53 7.83
C ILE A 71 3.22 -9.84 7.09
N ALA A 72 2.10 -10.55 7.33
CA ALA A 72 1.86 -11.84 6.69
C ALA A 72 1.82 -11.73 5.15
N LEU A 73 1.25 -10.65 4.61
CA LEU A 73 1.24 -10.39 3.17
C LEU A 73 2.66 -10.23 2.63
N LEU A 74 3.52 -9.46 3.32
CA LEU A 74 4.92 -9.25 2.90
C LEU A 74 5.74 -10.54 2.96
N GLU A 75 5.53 -11.37 3.97
CA GLU A 75 6.22 -12.67 4.08
C GLU A 75 5.81 -13.60 2.93
N VAL A 76 4.52 -13.64 2.58
CA VAL A 76 4.01 -14.42 1.43
C VAL A 76 4.58 -13.89 0.11
N LEU A 77 4.60 -12.57 -0.10
CA LEU A 77 5.06 -11.97 -1.35
C LEU A 77 6.57 -12.09 -1.57
N SER A 78 7.35 -11.98 -0.49
CA SER A 78 8.81 -12.05 -0.54
C SER A 78 9.35 -13.46 -0.41
N HIS A 79 8.52 -14.41 0.04
CA HIS A 79 8.94 -15.76 0.47
C HIS A 79 10.05 -15.73 1.54
N LYS A 80 10.05 -14.70 2.38
CA LYS A 80 11.01 -14.48 3.47
C LYS A 80 10.28 -14.19 4.78
N THR A 81 10.95 -14.43 5.89
CA THR A 81 10.43 -14.08 7.22
C THR A 81 10.89 -12.69 7.64
N MET A 82 10.11 -12.02 8.48
CA MET A 82 10.51 -10.73 9.05
C MET A 82 11.87 -10.80 9.78
N TYR A 83 12.72 -9.81 9.53
CA TYR A 83 14.03 -9.69 10.20
C TYR A 83 13.93 -9.34 11.68
N ARG A 84 12.83 -8.68 12.07
CA ARG A 84 12.56 -8.24 13.43
C ARG A 84 11.35 -8.96 14.01
N LYS A 85 11.39 -9.17 15.32
CA LYS A 85 10.23 -9.66 16.06
C LYS A 85 9.13 -8.61 16.04
N TYR A 86 7.89 -9.07 15.94
CA TYR A 86 6.69 -8.25 15.98
C TYR A 86 5.72 -8.82 17.04
N HIS A 87 4.74 -8.01 17.43
CA HIS A 87 3.76 -8.36 18.43
C HIS A 87 2.63 -9.19 17.85
N SER A 88 2.56 -10.48 18.19
CA SER A 88 1.50 -11.39 17.75
C SER A 88 0.11 -11.06 18.32
N ARG A 89 0.05 -10.30 19.42
CA ARG A 89 -1.18 -9.83 20.08
C ARG A 89 -1.10 -8.33 20.41
N PRO A 90 -1.24 -7.42 19.41
CA PRO A 90 -1.07 -6.00 19.63
C PRO A 90 -2.35 -5.39 20.24
N THR A 91 -2.40 -5.31 21.57
CA THR A 91 -3.52 -4.72 22.32
C THR A 91 -3.44 -3.20 22.38
N PHE A 92 -2.23 -2.65 22.52
CA PHE A 92 -1.99 -1.21 22.60
C PHE A 92 -1.66 -0.60 21.23
N ARG A 93 -2.02 0.68 21.05
CA ARG A 93 -1.70 1.44 19.83
C ARG A 93 -0.20 1.42 19.53
N GLN A 94 0.65 1.52 20.54
CA GLN A 94 2.10 1.47 20.38
C GLN A 94 2.57 0.15 19.73
N MET A 95 2.03 -0.99 20.17
CA MET A 95 2.38 -2.31 19.62
C MET A 95 1.94 -2.45 18.16
N LYS A 96 0.76 -1.90 17.82
CA LYS A 96 0.26 -1.85 16.43
C LYS A 96 1.18 -1.02 15.54
N LEU A 97 1.56 0.17 15.99
CA LEU A 97 2.50 1.04 15.27
C LEU A 97 3.86 0.38 15.10
N GLU A 98 4.34 -0.34 16.11
CA GLU A 98 5.61 -1.05 16.05
C GLU A 98 5.58 -2.19 15.01
N ASN A 99 4.48 -2.94 14.94
CA ASN A 99 4.27 -3.95 13.87
C ASN A 99 4.30 -3.32 12.48
N VAL A 100 3.59 -2.19 12.29
CA VAL A 100 3.60 -1.47 11.02
C VAL A 100 5.00 -0.97 10.69
N SER A 101 5.73 -0.42 11.66
CA SER A 101 7.11 0.02 11.49
C SER A 101 8.03 -1.12 11.01
N VAL A 102 7.91 -2.31 11.63
CA VAL A 102 8.66 -3.51 11.20
C VAL A 102 8.35 -3.87 9.75
N ALA A 103 7.08 -3.83 9.35
CA ALA A 103 6.67 -4.12 7.98
C ALA A 103 7.25 -3.10 6.97
N LEU A 104 7.26 -1.82 7.32
CA LEU A 104 7.83 -0.75 6.49
C LEU A 104 9.36 -0.87 6.36
N GLU A 105 10.06 -1.18 7.44
CA GLU A 105 11.51 -1.42 7.40
C GLU A 105 11.86 -2.64 6.52
N PHE A 106 11.03 -3.68 6.53
CA PHE A 106 11.20 -4.85 5.67
C PHE A 106 11.08 -4.48 4.19
N LEU A 107 10.11 -3.64 3.83
CA LEU A 107 9.91 -3.15 2.46
C LEU A 107 11.11 -2.36 1.94
N ASP A 108 11.66 -1.48 2.79
CA ASP A 108 12.83 -0.65 2.46
C ASP A 108 14.06 -1.53 2.19
N LYS A 109 14.32 -2.52 3.06
CA LYS A 109 15.43 -3.47 2.91
C LYS A 109 15.32 -4.35 1.67
N GLU A 110 14.11 -4.80 1.35
CA GLU A 110 13.88 -5.63 0.16
C GLU A 110 13.78 -4.82 -1.13
N SER A 111 13.95 -3.49 -1.07
CA SER A 111 13.77 -2.57 -2.20
C SER A 111 12.39 -2.72 -2.86
N ILE A 112 11.39 -3.18 -2.11
CA ILE A 112 10.02 -3.33 -2.58
C ILE A 112 9.40 -1.94 -2.51
N LYS A 113 9.36 -1.27 -3.67
CA LYS A 113 8.71 0.04 -3.78
C LYS A 113 7.23 -0.11 -3.50
N LEU A 114 6.77 0.46 -2.38
CA LEU A 114 5.38 0.82 -2.20
C LEU A 114 5.06 1.88 -3.26
N VAL A 115 4.60 1.44 -4.43
CA VAL A 115 4.01 2.36 -5.40
C VAL A 115 2.72 2.84 -4.78
N SER A 116 2.78 4.01 -4.15
CA SER A 116 1.59 4.71 -3.70
C SER A 116 0.79 5.06 -4.94
N ILE A 117 -0.31 4.34 -5.20
CA ILE A 117 -1.23 4.62 -6.31
C ILE A 117 -2.12 5.80 -5.91
N GLY A 118 -1.48 6.92 -5.62
CA GLY A 118 -2.12 8.12 -5.05
C GLY A 118 -1.32 9.40 -5.25
N ASP A 119 -0.10 9.35 -5.78
CA ASP A 119 0.61 10.58 -6.11
C ASP A 119 1.35 10.42 -7.43
N GLY A 120 0.90 11.18 -8.43
CA GLY A 120 1.70 11.50 -9.62
C GLY A 120 2.83 12.45 -9.26
N GLY A 121 3.61 12.12 -8.22
CA GLY A 121 4.64 12.94 -7.62
C GLY A 121 5.94 12.18 -7.62
N ASN A 122 6.67 12.28 -8.73
CA ASN A 122 8.08 11.97 -8.77
C ASN A 122 8.80 13.00 -7.88
N LEU A 123 8.88 12.77 -6.57
CA LEU A 123 9.80 13.49 -5.68
C LEU A 123 11.20 12.88 -5.80
N SER A 124 11.69 12.80 -7.04
CA SER A 124 13.11 12.87 -7.31
C SER A 124 13.45 14.35 -7.44
N HIS A 125 13.77 15.03 -6.34
CA HIS A 125 14.74 16.13 -6.39
C HIS A 125 15.32 16.43 -4.99
N ARG A 126 16.58 16.02 -4.84
CA ARG A 126 17.66 16.65 -4.06
C ARG A 126 17.43 16.87 -2.55
N ALA A 127 17.94 15.92 -1.76
CA ALA A 127 18.64 16.23 -0.52
C ALA A 127 20.11 15.84 -0.67
N GLY A 128 20.83 16.64 -1.47
CA GLY A 128 22.28 16.69 -1.47
C GLY A 128 22.68 18.01 -0.82
N ALA A 129 23.09 17.95 0.44
CA ALA A 129 23.76 19.03 1.13
C ALA A 129 25.22 19.05 0.69
N GLU A 130 25.71 20.12 0.06
CA GLU A 130 27.10 20.68 0.12
C GLU A 130 26.98 22.14 -0.39
N ARG A 131 27.08 23.15 0.48
CA ARG A 131 28.28 23.92 0.87
C ARG A 131 28.87 24.75 -0.29
N CYS A 132 28.93 26.07 -0.04
CA CYS A 132 29.46 27.19 -0.84
C CYS A 132 28.44 27.88 -1.76
#